data_AF-A0A8S0VNF7-F1
#
_entry.id   AF-A0A8S0VNF7-F1
#
_cell.length_a   1.000
_cell.length_b   1.000
_cell.length_c   1.000
_cell.angle_alpha   90.00
_cell.angle_beta   90.00
_cell.angle_gamma   90.00
#
_symmetry.space_group_name_H-M   'P 1'
#
loop_
_entity.id
_entity.type
_entity.pdbx_description
1 polymer ?
#
loop_
_entity_poly.entity_id
_entity_poly.type
_entity_poly.pdbx_seq_one_letter_code
_entity_poly.pdbx_strand_id
1 'polypeptide(L)'
;MIAPIVVGVLAGFAGYAYLALRPPPPKVCGSPGGPPVTSPRVKLSDGRHLAYKERGTTKEEAKYKIIISHGFGDSKDFNLPISDELLKELQIYLLSFDRAGYGESDPNPKRSVKSDAIDIQELADKLQLGPKFSMIGISLGAYAVYGCLKYVPHRLSGAALVVPVVNYWWPCFPTKLAQETLKKMLFQDQRTLRIAHYAPWLFYWWMTQKWFPSLSSMEGKMDALSHHDIEIIKQLSAAPSDGQEKVQQQGVHESLYRDMIVSYSNWEFDPTDISNPFPNNEGSVHIWQGYDDKFIPFELNRYLSQQIPWIQYHEVRDAGHLLIHKAGLCEAIFKELISS
;
A
#
# COMPACT_ATOMS: atom_id res chain seq x y z
N MET A 1 -46.55 -28.48 12.22
CA MET A 1 -45.43 -28.13 13.13
C MET A 1 -44.05 -28.06 12.47
N ILE A 2 -43.81 -28.69 11.32
CA ILE A 2 -42.49 -28.67 10.65
C ILE A 2 -42.19 -27.31 9.98
N ALA A 3 -43.16 -26.70 9.30
CA ALA A 3 -42.93 -25.44 8.58
C ALA A 3 -42.47 -24.26 9.47
N PRO A 4 -43.05 -24.01 10.66
CA PRO A 4 -42.57 -22.95 11.56
C PRO A 4 -41.14 -23.21 12.08
N ILE A 5 -40.77 -24.46 12.31
CA ILE A 5 -39.42 -24.85 12.75
C ILE A 5 -38.41 -24.61 11.62
N VAL A 6 -38.75 -25.03 10.39
CA VAL A 6 -37.91 -24.79 9.20
C VAL A 6 -37.70 -23.29 8.97
N VAL A 7 -38.76 -22.48 9.07
CA VAL A 7 -38.67 -21.02 8.94
C VAL A 7 -37.78 -20.42 10.03
N GLY A 8 -37.92 -20.86 11.28
CA GLY A 8 -37.09 -20.40 12.40
C GLY A 8 -35.60 -20.73 12.20
N VAL A 9 -35.29 -21.93 11.74
CA VAL A 9 -33.91 -22.37 11.44
C VAL A 9 -33.31 -21.56 10.29
N LEU A 10 -34.05 -21.37 9.20
CA LEU A 10 -33.60 -20.57 8.06
C LEU A 10 -33.36 -19.10 8.44
N ALA A 11 -34.26 -18.51 9.24
CA ALA A 11 -34.10 -17.15 9.74
C ALA A 11 -32.88 -17.02 10.67
N GLY A 12 -32.66 -18.00 11.55
CA GLY A 12 -31.47 -18.06 12.41
C GLY A 12 -30.17 -18.16 11.61
N PHE A 13 -30.14 -19.03 10.60
CA PHE A 13 -28.98 -19.17 9.71
C PHE A 13 -28.72 -17.89 8.90
N ALA A 14 -29.77 -17.26 8.36
CA ALA A 14 -29.66 -16.00 7.64
C ALA A 14 -29.15 -14.87 8.55
N GLY A 15 -29.63 -14.79 9.79
CA GLY A 15 -29.14 -13.84 10.79
C GLY A 15 -27.68 -14.06 11.16
N TYR A 16 -27.26 -15.32 11.36
CA TYR A 16 -25.87 -15.67 11.60
C TYR A 16 -24.97 -15.31 10.41
N ALA A 17 -25.37 -15.66 9.19
CA ALA A 17 -24.64 -15.33 7.98
C ALA A 17 -24.51 -13.81 7.81
N TYR A 18 -25.58 -13.05 8.03
CA TYR A 18 -25.56 -11.60 7.98
C TYR A 18 -24.57 -10.97 8.97
N LEU A 19 -24.52 -11.46 10.21
CA LEU A 19 -23.56 -10.98 11.21
C LEU A 19 -22.12 -11.39 10.86
N ALA A 20 -21.91 -12.62 10.38
CA ALA A 20 -20.60 -13.13 10.02
C ALA A 20 -19.97 -12.40 8.81
N LEU A 21 -20.81 -11.87 7.92
CA LEU A 21 -20.38 -11.10 6.75
C LEU A 21 -20.10 -9.62 7.06
N ARG A 22 -20.61 -9.09 8.18
CA ARG A 22 -20.50 -7.68 8.51
C ARG A 22 -19.28 -7.39 9.37
N PRO A 23 -18.33 -6.57 8.89
CA PRO A 23 -17.24 -6.11 9.71
C PRO A 23 -17.74 -5.20 10.84
N PRO A 24 -17.04 -5.15 11.99
CA PRO A 24 -17.34 -4.18 13.03
C PRO A 24 -17.07 -2.76 12.52
N PRO A 25 -17.77 -1.74 13.05
CA PRO A 25 -17.46 -0.35 12.72
C PRO A 25 -16.04 0.00 13.17
N PRO A 26 -15.36 0.91 12.45
CA PRO A 26 -14.00 1.31 12.81
C PRO A 26 -13.98 2.11 14.12
N LYS A 27 -12.91 1.93 14.89
CA LYS A 27 -12.66 2.68 16.13
C LYS A 27 -11.91 3.97 15.81
N VAL A 28 -12.63 4.97 15.30
CA VAL A 28 -12.04 6.23 14.82
C VAL A 28 -11.26 6.93 15.95
N CYS A 29 -10.02 7.30 15.69
CA CYS A 29 -9.15 7.97 16.67
C CYS A 29 -9.74 9.32 17.11
N GLY A 30 -9.80 9.55 18.43
CA GLY A 30 -10.35 10.77 19.03
C GLY A 30 -11.89 10.79 19.14
N SER A 31 -12.58 9.74 18.69
CA SER A 31 -14.02 9.58 18.94
C SER A 31 -14.31 8.97 20.32
N PRO A 32 -15.54 9.09 20.88
CA PRO A 32 -15.91 8.43 22.14
C PRO A 32 -15.68 6.91 22.08
N GLY A 33 -14.79 6.39 22.93
CA GLY A 33 -14.40 4.98 22.95
C GLY A 33 -13.39 4.56 21.88
N GLY A 34 -12.91 5.49 21.05
CA GLY A 34 -11.82 5.30 20.11
C GLY A 34 -10.43 5.50 20.74
N PRO A 35 -9.34 5.08 20.06
CA PRO A 35 -7.97 5.34 20.49
C PRO A 35 -7.67 6.85 20.57
N PRO A 36 -6.71 7.27 21.41
CA PRO A 36 -6.30 8.67 21.46
C PRO A 36 -5.58 9.08 20.17
N VAL A 37 -5.61 10.39 19.90
CA VAL A 37 -4.79 11.02 18.86
C VAL A 37 -3.50 11.48 19.51
N THR A 38 -2.36 11.00 19.02
CA THR A 38 -1.02 11.28 19.56
C THR A 38 -0.07 11.87 18.53
N SER A 39 -0.42 11.82 17.24
CA SER A 39 0.40 12.29 16.13
C SER A 39 -0.15 13.61 15.55
N PRO A 40 0.70 14.44 14.90
CA PRO A 40 0.23 15.52 14.05
C PRO A 40 -0.72 14.99 12.97
N ARG A 41 -1.81 15.73 12.73
CA ARG A 41 -2.76 15.42 11.68
C ARG A 41 -3.18 16.66 10.93
N VAL A 42 -3.49 16.50 9.65
CA VAL A 42 -4.03 17.55 8.80
C VAL A 42 -5.48 17.25 8.45
N LYS A 43 -6.33 18.27 8.47
CA LYS A 43 -7.75 18.14 8.10
C LYS A 43 -7.96 18.36 6.61
N LEU A 44 -8.56 17.38 5.95
CA LEU A 44 -8.96 17.42 4.54
C LEU A 44 -10.25 18.21 4.34
N SER A 45 -10.57 18.52 3.08
CA SER A 45 -11.76 19.28 2.68
C SER A 45 -13.08 18.61 3.10
N ASP A 46 -13.12 17.28 3.14
CA ASP A 46 -14.29 16.50 3.55
C ASP A 46 -14.40 16.30 5.07
N GLY A 47 -13.47 16.86 5.84
CA GLY A 47 -13.45 16.83 7.29
C GLY A 47 -12.68 15.68 7.92
N ARG A 48 -12.23 14.69 7.13
CA ARG A 48 -11.32 13.63 7.59
C ARG A 48 -9.95 14.19 7.93
N HIS A 49 -9.19 13.46 8.74
CA HIS A 49 -7.81 13.78 9.09
C HIS A 49 -6.84 12.75 8.54
N LEU A 50 -5.68 13.20 8.07
CA LEU A 50 -4.54 12.32 7.80
C LEU A 50 -3.43 12.59 8.81
N ALA A 51 -2.97 11.54 9.48
CA ALA A 51 -1.83 11.59 10.37
C ALA A 51 -0.52 11.47 9.59
N TYR A 52 0.50 12.22 9.98
CA TYR A 52 1.76 12.28 9.25
C TYR A 52 2.97 12.43 10.16
N LYS A 53 4.15 12.20 9.57
CA LYS A 53 5.47 12.31 10.20
C LYS A 53 6.45 12.94 9.22
N GLU A 54 7.25 13.86 9.72
CA GLU A 54 8.23 14.63 8.95
C GLU A 54 9.64 14.21 9.36
N ARG A 55 10.56 14.08 8.40
CA ARG A 55 11.99 13.78 8.59
C ARG A 55 12.85 14.52 7.56
N GLY A 56 14.14 14.66 7.84
CA GLY A 56 15.11 15.25 6.92
C GLY A 56 15.23 16.78 7.04
N THR A 57 15.47 17.45 5.92
CA THR A 57 15.57 18.92 5.82
C THR A 57 14.24 19.59 6.11
N THR A 58 14.27 20.83 6.62
CA THR A 58 13.05 21.63 6.81
C THR A 58 12.33 21.85 5.47
N LYS A 59 11.02 21.97 5.50
CA LYS A 59 10.19 22.12 4.29
C LYS A 59 10.56 23.38 3.49
N GLU A 60 11.01 24.43 4.17
CA GLU A 60 11.38 25.72 3.60
C GLU A 60 12.75 25.68 2.88
N GLU A 61 13.69 24.88 3.39
CA GLU A 61 15.05 24.77 2.84
C GLU A 61 15.21 23.59 1.86
N ALA A 62 14.29 22.62 1.90
CA ALA A 62 14.39 21.41 1.09
C ALA A 62 14.25 21.71 -0.41
N LYS A 63 15.20 21.18 -1.18
CA LYS A 63 15.16 21.17 -2.65
C LYS A 63 14.16 20.13 -3.16
N TYR A 64 14.08 18.99 -2.47
CA TYR A 64 13.20 17.88 -2.86
C TYR A 64 12.22 17.58 -1.74
N LYS A 65 10.94 17.44 -2.09
CA LYS A 65 9.88 17.07 -1.15
C LYS A 65 9.33 15.73 -1.57
N ILE A 66 9.49 14.72 -0.73
CA ILE A 66 9.15 13.34 -1.04
C ILE A 66 8.08 12.86 -0.07
N ILE A 67 6.97 12.35 -0.60
CA ILE A 67 5.91 11.72 0.18
C ILE A 67 6.05 10.20 0.07
N ILE A 68 6.05 9.51 1.22
CA ILE A 68 6.08 8.05 1.32
C ILE A 68 4.68 7.51 1.56
N SER A 69 4.25 6.60 0.70
CA SER A 69 3.07 5.75 0.90
C SER A 69 3.51 4.37 1.36
N HIS A 70 3.26 4.07 2.64
CA HIS A 70 3.71 2.85 3.29
C HIS A 70 3.02 1.59 2.77
N GLY A 71 3.65 0.43 3.02
CA GLY A 71 3.14 -0.88 2.62
C GLY A 71 1.98 -1.41 3.48
N PHE A 72 1.64 -2.66 3.24
CA PHE A 72 0.60 -3.37 3.99
C PHE A 72 1.08 -3.70 5.40
N GLY A 73 0.24 -3.43 6.39
CA GLY A 73 0.57 -3.69 7.79
C GLY A 73 1.55 -2.68 8.40
N ASP A 74 1.73 -1.53 7.76
CA ASP A 74 2.66 -0.48 8.20
C ASP A 74 1.96 0.86 8.44
N SER A 75 2.72 1.90 8.75
CA SER A 75 2.23 3.24 9.09
C SER A 75 3.19 4.35 8.63
N LYS A 76 2.85 5.61 8.93
CA LYS A 76 3.76 6.75 8.80
C LYS A 76 5.06 6.60 9.60
N ASP A 77 5.07 5.72 10.59
CA ASP A 77 6.22 5.44 11.44
C ASP A 77 7.17 4.39 10.83
N PHE A 78 6.91 3.97 9.59
CA PHE A 78 7.77 3.05 8.83
C PHE A 78 9.24 3.45 8.88
N ASN A 79 10.09 2.52 9.33
CA ASN A 79 11.51 2.76 9.50
C ASN A 79 12.29 2.43 8.23
N LEU A 80 12.57 3.47 7.44
CA LEU A 80 13.48 3.40 6.30
C LEU A 80 14.94 3.44 6.78
N PRO A 81 15.83 2.56 6.28
CA PRO A 81 17.26 2.55 6.61
C PRO A 81 18.01 3.67 5.85
N ILE A 82 17.51 4.89 5.94
CA ILE A 82 18.11 6.11 5.41
C ILE A 82 18.37 7.07 6.58
N SER A 83 19.60 7.57 6.68
CA SER A 83 20.01 8.42 7.78
C SER A 83 19.48 9.85 7.61
N ASP A 84 19.24 10.54 8.73
CA ASP A 84 18.84 11.94 8.70
C ASP A 84 19.97 12.82 8.14
N GLU A 85 21.23 12.41 8.30
CA GLU A 85 22.40 13.06 7.71
C GLU A 85 22.32 13.04 6.18
N LEU A 86 22.02 11.88 5.57
CA LEU A 86 21.91 11.77 4.11
C LEU A 86 20.69 12.53 3.57
N LEU A 87 19.56 12.47 4.27
CA LEU A 87 18.38 13.27 3.90
C LEU A 87 18.73 14.78 3.88
N LYS A 88 19.50 15.25 4.87
CA LYS A 88 19.95 16.64 4.95
C LYS A 88 20.97 17.00 3.86
N GLU A 89 21.94 16.12 3.61
CA GLU A 89 22.93 16.28 2.53
C GLU A 89 22.26 16.43 1.16
N LEU A 90 21.25 15.60 0.89
CA LEU A 90 20.48 15.63 -0.36
C LEU A 90 19.40 16.72 -0.38
N GLN A 91 19.24 17.49 0.71
CA GLN A 91 18.22 18.52 0.87
C GLN A 91 16.78 18.00 0.68
N ILE A 92 16.51 16.81 1.23
CA ILE A 92 15.23 16.12 1.14
C ILE A 92 14.39 16.40 2.39
N TYR A 93 13.19 16.93 2.17
CA TYR A 93 12.10 16.86 3.14
C TYR A 93 11.28 15.59 2.87
N LEU A 94 11.21 14.71 3.88
CA LEU A 94 10.54 13.43 3.80
C LEU A 94 9.26 13.45 4.63
N LEU A 95 8.13 13.19 3.98
CA LEU A 95 6.81 13.12 4.61
C LEU A 95 6.25 11.70 4.50
N SER A 96 6.07 11.02 5.62
CA SER A 96 5.31 9.77 5.68
C SER A 96 3.92 10.06 6.24
N PHE A 97 2.88 9.36 5.77
CA PHE A 97 1.52 9.54 6.27
C PHE A 97 0.80 8.20 6.46
N ASP A 98 -0.11 8.13 7.42
CA ASP A 98 -0.97 6.98 7.61
C ASP A 98 -2.02 7.00 6.49
N ARG A 99 -2.12 5.93 5.69
CA ARG A 99 -3.16 5.82 4.66
C ARG A 99 -4.55 5.76 5.31
N ALA A 100 -5.62 6.06 4.57
CA ALA A 100 -6.98 6.09 5.12
C ALA A 100 -7.32 4.79 5.87
N GLY A 101 -7.70 4.91 7.16
CA GLY A 101 -8.02 3.78 8.04
C GLY A 101 -6.83 3.10 8.73
N TYR A 102 -5.59 3.50 8.41
CA TYR A 102 -4.39 3.08 9.13
C TYR A 102 -4.06 4.04 10.27
N GLY A 103 -3.42 3.53 11.32
CA GLY A 103 -2.83 4.35 12.38
C GLY A 103 -3.83 5.37 12.92
N GLU A 104 -3.52 6.66 12.79
CA GLU A 104 -4.35 7.77 13.29
C GLU A 104 -5.09 8.56 12.19
N SER A 105 -5.03 8.10 10.93
CA SER A 105 -5.76 8.69 9.80
C SER A 105 -7.21 8.20 9.75
N ASP A 106 -8.14 9.13 9.61
CA ASP A 106 -9.57 8.81 9.61
C ASP A 106 -9.92 7.84 8.45
N PRO A 107 -10.84 6.88 8.67
CA PRO A 107 -11.36 5.99 7.65
C PRO A 107 -11.96 6.74 6.47
N ASN A 108 -11.84 6.17 5.26
CA ASN A 108 -12.58 6.64 4.09
C ASN A 108 -13.60 5.57 3.67
N PRO A 109 -14.91 5.73 4.00
CA PRO A 109 -15.93 4.75 3.60
C PRO A 109 -16.06 4.54 2.09
N LYS A 110 -15.62 5.52 1.29
CA LYS A 110 -15.61 5.49 -0.18
C LYS A 110 -14.20 5.31 -0.75
N ARG A 111 -13.28 4.72 0.02
CA ARG A 111 -11.88 4.52 -0.37
C ARG A 111 -11.78 3.86 -1.75
N SER A 112 -10.95 4.45 -2.58
CA SER A 112 -10.63 4.04 -3.95
C SER A 112 -9.23 4.53 -4.31
N VAL A 113 -8.66 4.01 -5.39
CA VAL A 113 -7.38 4.49 -5.93
C VAL A 113 -7.41 6.00 -6.20
N LYS A 114 -8.55 6.49 -6.71
CA LYS A 114 -8.75 7.91 -6.99
C LYS A 114 -8.82 8.74 -5.71
N SER A 115 -9.60 8.32 -4.71
CA SER A 115 -9.68 9.07 -3.45
C SER A 115 -8.34 9.14 -2.74
N ASP A 116 -7.54 8.06 -2.76
CA ASP A 116 -6.22 8.05 -2.13
C ASP A 116 -5.27 9.06 -2.84
N ALA A 117 -5.36 9.19 -4.16
CA ALA A 117 -4.60 10.20 -4.91
C ALA A 117 -5.02 11.64 -4.57
N ILE A 118 -6.33 11.88 -4.41
CA ILE A 118 -6.85 13.20 -4.00
C ILE A 118 -6.45 13.52 -2.55
N ASP A 119 -6.50 12.54 -1.66
CA ASP A 119 -6.06 12.65 -0.26
C ASP A 119 -4.58 13.06 -0.19
N ILE A 120 -3.72 12.47 -1.02
CA ILE A 120 -2.29 12.83 -1.11
C ILE A 120 -2.11 14.26 -1.66
N GLN A 121 -2.88 14.65 -2.68
CA GLN A 121 -2.84 16.02 -3.19
C GLN A 121 -3.24 17.02 -2.09
N GLU A 122 -4.34 16.77 -1.38
CA GLU A 122 -4.80 17.63 -0.30
C GLU A 122 -3.81 17.66 0.87
N LEU A 123 -3.20 16.53 1.23
CA LEU A 123 -2.12 16.46 2.22
C LEU A 123 -0.99 17.42 1.84
N ALA A 124 -0.52 17.35 0.59
CA ALA A 124 0.54 18.23 0.09
C ALA A 124 0.13 19.71 0.10
N ASP A 125 -1.11 20.03 -0.28
CA ASP A 125 -1.63 21.40 -0.30
C ASP A 125 -1.76 21.98 1.10
N LYS A 126 -2.37 21.24 2.03
CA LYS A 126 -2.59 21.69 3.40
C LYS A 126 -1.29 21.84 4.18
N LEU A 127 -0.31 21.00 3.91
CA LEU A 127 1.04 21.13 4.46
C LEU A 127 1.92 22.10 3.67
N GLN A 128 1.41 22.70 2.59
CA GLN A 128 2.10 23.70 1.77
C GLN A 128 3.44 23.18 1.22
N LEU A 129 3.45 21.95 0.70
CA LEU A 129 4.64 21.38 0.07
C LEU A 129 5.00 22.09 -1.24
N GLY A 130 4.08 22.88 -1.81
CA GLY A 130 4.29 23.62 -3.04
C GLY A 130 3.66 22.93 -4.25
N PRO A 131 4.00 23.37 -5.47
CA PRO A 131 3.29 22.98 -6.67
C PRO A 131 3.52 21.51 -7.05
N LYS A 132 4.71 20.97 -6.77
CA LYS A 132 5.08 19.58 -7.09
C LYS A 132 5.81 18.91 -5.94
N PHE A 133 5.68 17.60 -5.86
CA PHE A 133 6.39 16.71 -4.93
C PHE A 133 6.70 15.38 -5.61
N SER A 134 7.67 14.63 -5.10
CA SER A 134 7.93 13.27 -5.56
C SER A 134 7.25 12.26 -4.65
N MET A 135 6.91 11.09 -5.20
CA MET A 135 6.25 10.00 -4.47
C MET A 135 7.14 8.76 -4.39
N ILE A 136 7.15 8.08 -3.25
CA ILE A 136 7.60 6.68 -3.16
C ILE A 136 6.45 5.85 -2.60
N GLY A 137 6.04 4.82 -3.33
CA GLY A 137 5.03 3.87 -2.89
C GLY A 137 5.65 2.49 -2.74
N ILE A 138 5.46 1.89 -1.57
CA ILE A 138 6.10 0.62 -1.22
C ILE A 138 5.03 -0.48 -1.16
N SER A 139 5.21 -1.57 -1.89
CA SER A 139 4.27 -2.70 -1.91
C SER A 139 2.84 -2.23 -2.20
N LEU A 140 1.88 -2.43 -1.29
CA LEU A 140 0.53 -1.90 -1.43
C LEU A 140 0.48 -0.37 -1.54
N GLY A 141 1.39 0.37 -0.90
CA GLY A 141 1.46 1.84 -1.06
C GLY A 141 1.70 2.29 -2.50
N ALA A 142 2.19 1.42 -3.37
CA ALA A 142 2.42 1.72 -4.78
C ALA A 142 1.12 1.90 -5.59
N TYR A 143 -0.02 1.32 -5.18
CA TYR A 143 -1.27 1.59 -5.90
C TYR A 143 -1.71 3.06 -5.75
N ALA A 144 -1.40 3.70 -4.61
CA ALA A 144 -1.67 5.12 -4.41
C ALA A 144 -0.81 5.98 -5.36
N VAL A 145 0.42 5.54 -5.66
CA VAL A 145 1.29 6.17 -6.66
C VAL A 145 0.74 6.02 -8.07
N TYR A 146 0.23 4.85 -8.46
CA TYR A 146 -0.50 4.70 -9.72
C TYR A 146 -1.72 5.64 -9.79
N GLY A 147 -2.45 5.80 -8.69
CA GLY A 147 -3.51 6.80 -8.57
C GLY A 147 -3.02 8.22 -8.79
N CYS A 148 -1.90 8.62 -8.17
CA CYS A 148 -1.32 9.93 -8.37
C CYS A 148 -0.89 10.18 -9.81
N LEU A 149 -0.22 9.20 -10.43
CA LEU A 149 0.17 9.23 -11.84
C LEU A 149 -1.03 9.38 -12.77
N LYS A 150 -2.17 8.75 -12.45
CA LYS A 150 -3.40 8.85 -13.26
C LYS A 150 -4.16 10.15 -13.06
N TYR A 151 -4.39 10.55 -11.81
CA TYR A 151 -5.38 11.59 -11.48
C TYR A 151 -4.77 12.95 -11.15
N VAL A 152 -3.54 12.99 -10.64
CA VAL A 152 -2.85 14.22 -10.27
C VAL A 152 -1.41 14.31 -10.82
N PRO A 153 -1.12 13.89 -12.06
CA PRO A 153 0.24 13.84 -12.59
C PRO A 153 0.94 15.21 -12.57
N HIS A 154 0.17 16.30 -12.73
CA HIS A 154 0.66 17.68 -12.69
C HIS A 154 1.28 18.08 -11.34
N ARG A 155 1.01 17.33 -10.26
CA ARG A 155 1.57 17.53 -8.92
C ARG A 155 2.83 16.71 -8.67
N LEU A 156 3.23 15.85 -9.60
CA LEU A 156 4.41 15.01 -9.43
C LEU A 156 5.66 15.68 -10.02
N SER A 157 6.79 15.56 -9.33
CA SER A 157 8.15 15.81 -9.85
C SER A 157 8.94 14.53 -10.11
N GLY A 158 8.44 13.39 -9.61
CA GLY A 158 9.01 12.06 -9.82
C GLY A 158 8.21 11.02 -9.05
N ALA A 159 8.35 9.75 -9.41
CA ALA A 159 7.73 8.65 -8.68
C ALA A 159 8.60 7.41 -8.63
N ALA A 160 8.67 6.74 -7.48
CA ALA A 160 9.26 5.41 -7.36
C ALA A 160 8.23 4.43 -6.79
N LEU A 161 8.03 3.33 -7.50
CA LEU A 161 7.21 2.21 -7.07
C LEU A 161 8.16 1.08 -6.65
N VAL A 162 8.16 0.74 -5.37
CA VAL A 162 9.08 -0.26 -4.80
C VAL A 162 8.30 -1.53 -4.49
N VAL A 163 8.68 -2.65 -5.11
CA VAL A 163 7.98 -3.94 -5.11
C VAL A 163 6.47 -3.81 -5.29
N PRO A 164 6.00 -3.03 -6.29
CA PRO A 164 4.60 -2.63 -6.38
C PRO A 164 3.68 -3.84 -6.54
N VAL A 165 2.58 -3.82 -5.80
CA VAL A 165 1.52 -4.81 -6.02
C VAL A 165 0.96 -4.73 -7.42
N VAL A 166 0.58 -5.91 -7.94
CA VAL A 166 -0.03 -6.05 -9.25
C VAL A 166 -1.43 -6.60 -9.10
N ASN A 167 -2.40 -5.99 -9.79
CA ASN A 167 -3.71 -6.59 -9.95
C ASN A 167 -3.67 -7.56 -11.14
N TYR A 168 -3.73 -8.86 -10.85
CA TYR A 168 -3.67 -9.95 -11.83
C TYR A 168 -4.80 -9.93 -12.87
N TRP A 169 -5.80 -9.07 -12.69
CA TRP A 169 -6.97 -8.94 -13.56
C TRP A 169 -6.97 -7.65 -14.38
N TRP A 170 -5.88 -6.87 -14.39
CA TRP A 170 -5.76 -5.75 -15.31
C TRP A 170 -5.84 -6.21 -16.78
N PRO A 171 -6.64 -5.53 -17.64
CA PRO A 171 -6.81 -5.92 -19.04
C PRO A 171 -5.52 -5.92 -19.86
N CYS A 172 -4.53 -5.09 -19.53
CA CYS A 172 -3.24 -5.05 -20.21
C CYS A 172 -2.45 -6.36 -20.15
N PHE A 173 -2.73 -7.25 -19.19
CA PHE A 173 -1.98 -8.49 -19.03
C PHE A 173 -2.50 -9.62 -19.92
N PRO A 174 -1.59 -10.33 -20.63
CA PRO A 174 -1.93 -11.59 -21.26
C PRO A 174 -2.44 -12.57 -20.20
N THR A 175 -3.63 -13.13 -20.41
CA THR A 175 -4.30 -14.01 -19.43
C THR A 175 -3.42 -15.16 -18.97
N LYS A 176 -2.66 -15.77 -19.88
CA LYS A 176 -1.73 -16.87 -19.56
C LYS A 176 -0.64 -16.41 -18.60
N LEU A 177 -0.02 -15.26 -18.86
CA LEU A 177 1.04 -14.70 -18.02
C LEU A 177 0.51 -14.41 -16.60
N ALA A 178 -0.61 -13.69 -16.49
CA ALA A 178 -1.23 -13.39 -15.21
C ALA A 178 -1.57 -14.64 -14.39
N GLN A 179 -2.11 -15.68 -15.03
CA GLN A 179 -2.44 -16.94 -14.37
C GLN A 179 -1.20 -17.72 -13.92
N GLU A 180 -0.14 -17.76 -14.75
CA GLU A 180 1.11 -18.44 -14.42
C GLU A 180 1.83 -17.74 -13.27
N THR A 181 1.89 -16.41 -13.27
CA THR A 181 2.45 -15.61 -12.17
C THR A 181 1.65 -15.80 -10.87
N LEU A 182 0.32 -15.72 -10.91
CA LEU A 182 -0.52 -15.95 -9.73
C LEU A 182 -0.30 -17.35 -9.14
N LYS A 183 -0.10 -18.37 -9.98
CA LYS A 183 0.16 -19.76 -9.52
C LYS A 183 1.48 -19.93 -8.77
N LYS A 184 2.41 -19.00 -8.85
CA LYS A 184 3.68 -19.03 -8.09
C LYS A 184 3.49 -18.70 -6.62
N MET A 185 2.41 -18.00 -6.27
CA MET A 185 2.06 -17.70 -4.88
C MET A 185 1.53 -18.94 -4.16
N LEU A 186 1.50 -18.91 -2.83
CA LEU A 186 0.85 -19.94 -2.04
C LEU A 186 -0.65 -20.02 -2.37
N PHE A 187 -1.20 -21.23 -2.38
CA PHE A 187 -2.59 -21.49 -2.78
C PHE A 187 -3.62 -20.69 -1.97
N GLN A 188 -3.36 -20.46 -0.69
CA GLN A 188 -4.20 -19.63 0.17
C GLN A 188 -4.24 -18.16 -0.29
N ASP A 189 -3.10 -17.60 -0.67
CA ASP A 189 -3.00 -16.21 -1.14
C ASP A 189 -3.73 -16.06 -2.47
N GLN A 190 -3.56 -17.03 -3.39
CA GLN A 190 -4.31 -17.06 -4.64
C GLN A 190 -5.83 -17.02 -4.42
N ARG A 191 -6.34 -17.77 -3.44
CA ARG A 191 -7.77 -17.77 -3.09
C ARG A 191 -8.20 -16.45 -2.47
N THR A 192 -7.40 -15.91 -1.55
CA THR A 192 -7.65 -14.63 -0.90
C THR A 192 -7.72 -13.49 -1.91
N LEU A 193 -6.79 -13.42 -2.86
CA LEU A 193 -6.80 -12.41 -3.93
C LEU A 193 -8.02 -12.55 -4.84
N ARG A 194 -8.40 -13.79 -5.21
CA ARG A 194 -9.62 -14.04 -6.00
C ARG A 194 -10.88 -13.57 -5.26
N ILE A 195 -10.95 -13.77 -3.94
CA ILE A 195 -12.10 -13.31 -3.15
C ILE A 195 -12.08 -11.79 -3.04
N ALA A 196 -10.92 -11.15 -2.82
CA ALA A 196 -10.81 -9.70 -2.82
C ALA A 196 -11.32 -9.08 -4.14
N HIS A 197 -11.03 -9.73 -5.27
CA HIS A 197 -11.41 -9.26 -6.59
C HIS A 197 -12.87 -9.57 -6.96
N TYR A 198 -13.27 -10.85 -6.92
CA TYR A 198 -14.58 -11.29 -7.43
C TYR A 198 -15.71 -11.20 -6.41
N ALA A 199 -15.42 -11.26 -5.12
CA ALA A 199 -16.41 -11.27 -4.06
C ALA A 199 -15.97 -10.44 -2.84
N PRO A 200 -15.65 -9.14 -3.01
CA PRO A 200 -15.15 -8.30 -1.91
C PRO A 200 -16.11 -8.21 -0.73
N TRP A 201 -17.41 -8.40 -0.95
CA TRP A 201 -18.43 -8.45 0.10
C TRP A 201 -18.30 -9.66 1.05
N LEU A 202 -17.62 -10.74 0.62
CA LEU A 202 -17.28 -11.91 1.44
C LEU A 202 -15.93 -11.77 2.16
N PHE A 203 -15.15 -10.75 1.82
CA PHE A 203 -13.73 -10.71 2.20
C PHE A 203 -13.52 -10.66 3.72
N TYR A 204 -14.37 -9.94 4.46
CA TYR A 204 -14.31 -9.92 5.93
C TYR A 204 -14.50 -11.32 6.52
N TRP A 205 -15.53 -12.04 6.10
CA TRP A 205 -15.78 -13.42 6.56
C TRP A 205 -14.63 -14.35 6.17
N TRP A 206 -14.14 -14.23 4.94
CA TRP A 206 -13.01 -15.03 4.44
C TRP A 206 -11.74 -14.86 5.29
N MET A 207 -11.49 -13.64 5.76
CA MET A 207 -10.32 -13.33 6.59
C MET A 207 -10.51 -13.67 8.08
N THR A 208 -11.75 -13.88 8.53
CA THR A 208 -12.06 -14.13 9.96
C THR A 208 -12.47 -15.56 10.27
N GLN A 209 -12.85 -16.34 9.25
CA GLN A 209 -13.08 -17.77 9.40
C GLN A 209 -11.81 -18.51 9.86
N LYS A 210 -11.99 -19.64 10.56
CA LYS A 210 -10.91 -20.45 11.15
C LYS A 210 -10.76 -21.85 10.54
N TRP A 211 -11.50 -22.13 9.47
CA TRP A 211 -11.57 -23.45 8.84
C TRP A 211 -10.39 -23.69 7.89
N PHE A 212 -9.87 -22.63 7.28
CA PHE A 212 -8.74 -22.70 6.35
C PHE A 212 -7.80 -21.51 6.52
N PRO A 213 -6.52 -21.68 6.16
CA PRO A 213 -5.59 -20.56 6.03
C PRO A 213 -6.09 -19.49 5.07
N SER A 214 -5.83 -18.22 5.37
CA SER A 214 -6.28 -17.06 4.58
C SER A 214 -5.12 -16.41 3.84
N LEU A 215 -4.33 -15.56 4.51
CA LEU A 215 -3.25 -14.79 3.90
C LEU A 215 -1.92 -15.07 4.61
N SER A 216 -0.93 -15.54 3.85
CA SER A 216 0.35 -16.03 4.36
C SER A 216 1.14 -14.98 5.14
N SER A 217 1.09 -13.72 4.69
CA SER A 217 1.74 -12.59 5.36
C SER A 217 1.16 -12.30 6.74
N MET A 218 -0.16 -12.49 6.94
CA MET A 218 -0.80 -12.31 8.24
C MET A 218 -0.63 -13.51 9.17
N GLU A 219 -0.35 -14.68 8.60
CA GLU A 219 -0.08 -15.92 9.35
C GLU A 219 1.40 -16.11 9.70
N GLY A 220 2.28 -15.21 9.25
CA GLY A 220 3.72 -15.29 9.50
C GLY A 220 4.39 -16.49 8.83
N LYS A 221 3.88 -16.94 7.68
CA LYS A 221 4.42 -18.12 6.98
C LYS A 221 5.74 -17.80 6.29
N MET A 222 6.81 -18.45 6.76
CA MET A 222 8.16 -18.26 6.22
C MET A 222 8.33 -18.76 4.77
N ASP A 223 7.50 -19.72 4.33
CA ASP A 223 7.55 -20.25 2.96
C ASP A 223 7.22 -19.19 1.89
N ALA A 224 6.48 -18.14 2.29
CA ALA A 224 6.14 -16.99 1.46
C ALA A 224 7.28 -15.96 1.34
N LEU A 225 8.41 -16.18 2.00
CA LEU A 225 9.55 -15.26 2.02
C LEU A 225 10.73 -15.83 1.23
N SER A 226 11.52 -14.95 0.62
CA SER A 226 12.82 -15.31 0.06
C SER A 226 13.85 -15.50 1.17
N HIS A 227 14.99 -16.12 0.85
CA HIS A 227 16.11 -16.20 1.79
C HIS A 227 16.59 -14.82 2.22
N HIS A 228 16.64 -13.86 1.29
CA HIS A 228 17.00 -12.48 1.56
C HIS A 228 16.00 -11.77 2.49
N ASP A 229 14.70 -12.01 2.34
CA ASP A 229 13.69 -11.42 3.22
C ASP A 229 13.79 -11.99 4.64
N ILE A 230 14.08 -13.28 4.79
CA ILE A 230 14.28 -13.93 6.10
C ILE A 230 15.49 -13.31 6.83
N GLU A 231 16.58 -13.03 6.12
CA GLU A 231 17.75 -12.35 6.70
C GLU A 231 17.41 -10.94 7.19
N ILE A 232 16.67 -10.17 6.40
CA ILE A 232 16.19 -8.84 6.78
C ILE A 232 15.28 -8.91 8.01
N ILE A 233 14.31 -9.83 8.04
CA ILE A 233 13.42 -10.00 9.19
C ILE A 233 14.19 -10.32 10.46
N LYS A 234 15.23 -11.17 10.39
CA LYS A 234 16.09 -11.48 11.54
C LYS A 234 16.80 -10.23 12.06
N GLN A 235 17.27 -9.36 11.17
CA GLN A 235 17.91 -8.09 11.55
C GLN A 235 16.90 -7.12 12.19
N LEU A 236 15.73 -6.93 11.57
CA LEU A 236 14.68 -6.04 12.08
C LEU A 236 14.12 -6.52 13.43
N SER A 237 14.01 -7.84 13.63
CA SER A 237 13.53 -8.42 14.89
C SER A 237 14.46 -8.16 16.08
N ALA A 238 15.74 -7.84 15.83
CA ALA A 238 16.68 -7.49 16.89
C ALA A 238 16.45 -6.09 17.49
N ALA A 239 15.71 -5.23 16.78
CA ALA A 239 15.33 -3.89 17.22
C ALA A 239 13.86 -3.61 16.84
N PRO A 240 12.89 -4.15 17.61
CA PRO A 240 11.48 -3.99 17.29
C PRO A 240 11.10 -2.51 17.24
N SER A 241 10.37 -2.12 16.20
CA SER A 241 9.87 -0.75 16.06
C SER A 241 8.70 -0.51 17.02
N ASP A 242 8.78 0.55 17.82
CA ASP A 242 7.67 1.02 18.64
C ASP A 242 6.47 1.42 17.76
N GLY A 243 5.24 1.12 18.21
CA GLY A 243 4.01 1.62 17.56
C GLY A 243 3.40 0.70 16.50
N GLN A 244 3.95 -0.50 16.27
CA GLN A 244 3.33 -1.49 15.35
C GLN A 244 1.91 -1.88 15.76
N GLU A 245 1.63 -1.89 17.06
CA GLU A 245 0.29 -2.12 17.60
C GLU A 245 -0.71 -1.02 17.19
N LYS A 246 -0.23 0.19 16.87
CA LYS A 246 -1.08 1.32 16.47
C LYS A 246 -1.54 1.24 15.03
N VAL A 247 -0.83 0.52 14.16
CA VAL A 247 -1.16 0.36 12.73
C VAL A 247 -2.63 0.00 12.53
N GLN A 248 -3.14 -0.91 13.37
CA GLN A 248 -4.47 -1.50 13.27
C GLN A 248 -5.42 -1.05 14.39
N GLN A 249 -5.10 0.04 15.11
CA GLN A 249 -5.86 0.47 16.29
C GLN A 249 -7.33 0.83 15.98
N GLN A 250 -7.61 1.17 14.72
CA GLN A 250 -8.96 1.45 14.23
C GLN A 250 -9.73 0.18 13.81
N GLY A 251 -9.05 -0.97 13.78
CA GLY A 251 -9.61 -2.29 13.49
C GLY A 251 -8.96 -2.93 12.25
N VAL A 252 -8.67 -4.24 12.35
CA VAL A 252 -8.00 -5.02 11.28
C VAL A 252 -8.74 -4.93 9.94
N HIS A 253 -10.08 -4.92 9.96
CA HIS A 253 -10.86 -4.78 8.73
C HIS A 253 -10.63 -3.43 8.05
N GLU A 254 -10.66 -2.34 8.82
CA GLU A 254 -10.53 -1.00 8.30
C GLU A 254 -9.12 -0.73 7.78
N SER A 255 -8.10 -1.17 8.53
CA SER A 255 -6.71 -0.95 8.15
C SER A 255 -6.29 -1.92 7.03
N LEU A 256 -6.36 -3.23 7.26
CA LEU A 256 -5.75 -4.22 6.36
C LEU A 256 -6.70 -4.71 5.27
N TYR A 257 -7.90 -5.14 5.63
CA TYR A 257 -8.77 -5.83 4.68
C TYR A 257 -9.33 -4.88 3.64
N ARG A 258 -9.71 -3.67 4.05
CA ARG A 258 -10.19 -2.64 3.15
C ARG A 258 -9.13 -2.25 2.12
N ASP A 259 -7.87 -2.22 2.53
CA ASP A 259 -6.72 -1.92 1.68
C ASP A 259 -6.50 -2.97 0.59
N MET A 260 -6.57 -4.26 0.97
CA MET A 260 -6.54 -5.37 0.02
C MET A 260 -7.70 -5.30 -0.96
N ILE A 261 -8.93 -5.04 -0.49
CA ILE A 261 -10.10 -4.93 -1.36
C ILE A 261 -9.90 -3.81 -2.39
N VAL A 262 -9.37 -2.64 -1.99
CA VAL A 262 -9.12 -1.53 -2.95
C VAL A 262 -8.05 -1.92 -3.96
N SER A 263 -6.93 -2.49 -3.50
CA SER A 263 -5.79 -2.87 -4.35
C SER A 263 -6.19 -3.85 -5.46
N TYR A 264 -7.09 -4.80 -5.16
CA TYR A 264 -7.53 -5.83 -6.10
C TYR A 264 -8.93 -5.60 -6.70
N SER A 265 -9.53 -4.42 -6.46
CA SER A 265 -10.81 -4.03 -7.08
C SER A 265 -10.68 -3.78 -8.59
N ASN A 266 -11.82 -3.65 -9.28
CA ASN A 266 -11.84 -3.20 -10.66
C ASN A 266 -11.57 -1.70 -10.74
N TRP A 267 -10.34 -1.35 -11.10
CA TRP A 267 -9.96 0.04 -11.34
C TRP A 267 -10.52 0.53 -12.68
N GLU A 268 -10.75 1.83 -12.81
CA GLU A 268 -11.19 2.47 -14.07
C GLU A 268 -10.07 2.54 -15.14
N PHE A 269 -8.87 2.10 -14.80
CA PHE A 269 -7.68 2.13 -15.65
C PHE A 269 -6.74 0.97 -15.27
N ASP A 270 -5.88 0.60 -16.21
CA ASP A 270 -4.67 -0.16 -15.92
C ASP A 270 -3.41 0.69 -16.16
N PRO A 271 -2.21 0.25 -15.72
CA PRO A 271 -1.01 1.06 -15.84
C PRO A 271 -0.67 1.52 -17.27
N THR A 272 -1.11 0.80 -18.31
CA THR A 272 -0.85 1.18 -19.71
C THR A 272 -1.72 2.34 -20.19
N ASP A 273 -2.82 2.65 -19.49
CA ASP A 273 -3.67 3.82 -19.73
C ASP A 273 -3.09 5.14 -19.17
N ILE A 274 -1.94 5.07 -18.49
CA ILE A 274 -1.28 6.23 -17.91
C ILE A 274 -0.36 6.85 -18.96
N SER A 275 -0.60 8.13 -19.28
CA SER A 275 0.30 8.89 -20.16
C SER A 275 1.58 9.27 -19.43
N ASN A 276 2.69 9.40 -20.17
CA ASN A 276 3.96 9.85 -19.58
C ASN A 276 3.76 11.22 -18.88
N PRO A 277 3.92 11.31 -17.55
CA PRO A 277 3.77 12.57 -16.83
C PRO A 277 4.94 13.54 -17.07
N PHE A 278 6.06 13.05 -17.62
CA PHE A 278 7.31 13.81 -17.82
C PHE A 278 7.80 13.70 -19.28
N PRO A 279 7.05 14.23 -20.27
CA PRO A 279 7.42 14.13 -21.68
C PRO A 279 8.68 14.94 -22.05
N ASN A 280 9.09 15.90 -21.22
CA ASN A 280 10.26 16.75 -21.42
C ASN A 280 11.44 16.36 -20.51
N ASN A 281 11.40 15.16 -19.91
CA ASN A 281 12.38 14.68 -18.93
C ASN A 281 12.54 15.60 -17.71
N GLU A 282 11.46 16.28 -17.31
CA GLU A 282 11.41 17.13 -16.11
C GLU A 282 11.19 16.34 -14.81
N GLY A 283 11.23 15.01 -14.90
CA GLY A 283 10.99 14.04 -13.84
C GLY A 283 11.09 12.62 -14.39
N SER A 284 10.99 11.64 -13.50
CA SER A 284 11.13 10.23 -13.85
C SER A 284 10.17 9.34 -13.05
N VAL A 285 9.87 8.17 -13.61
CA VAL A 285 9.11 7.12 -12.91
C VAL A 285 9.93 5.85 -12.88
N HIS A 286 10.09 5.29 -11.69
CA HIS A 286 10.91 4.10 -11.44
C HIS A 286 10.05 2.96 -10.90
N ILE A 287 10.28 1.74 -11.37
CA ILE A 287 9.82 0.51 -10.70
C ILE A 287 11.06 -0.24 -10.22
N TRP A 288 11.12 -0.51 -8.91
CA TRP A 288 12.14 -1.35 -8.29
C TRP A 288 11.53 -2.68 -7.88
N GLN A 289 12.07 -3.78 -8.39
CA GLN A 289 11.51 -5.12 -8.17
C GLN A 289 12.59 -6.08 -7.69
N GLY A 290 12.31 -6.83 -6.61
CA GLY A 290 13.16 -7.93 -6.18
C GLY A 290 12.95 -9.14 -7.10
N TYR A 291 14.02 -9.73 -7.60
CA TYR A 291 13.95 -10.93 -8.44
C TYR A 291 13.45 -12.17 -7.67
N ASP A 292 13.81 -12.27 -6.39
CA ASP A 292 13.41 -13.37 -5.51
C ASP A 292 12.09 -13.07 -4.76
N ASP A 293 11.37 -12.01 -5.12
CA ASP A 293 10.11 -11.64 -4.49
C ASP A 293 9.05 -12.73 -4.69
N LYS A 294 8.66 -13.38 -3.58
CA LYS A 294 7.64 -14.42 -3.56
C LYS A 294 6.24 -13.88 -3.27
N PHE A 295 6.13 -12.66 -2.75
CA PHE A 295 4.83 -12.01 -2.56
C PHE A 295 4.34 -11.38 -3.85
N ILE A 296 5.20 -10.78 -4.65
CA ILE A 296 4.85 -10.20 -5.94
C ILE A 296 5.89 -10.68 -6.96
N PRO A 297 5.65 -11.84 -7.60
CA PRO A 297 6.60 -12.36 -8.57
C PRO A 297 6.82 -11.35 -9.72
N PHE A 298 8.08 -11.14 -10.07
CA PHE A 298 8.51 -10.00 -10.89
C PHE A 298 7.90 -9.94 -12.29
N GLU A 299 7.37 -11.07 -12.83
CA GLU A 299 7.06 -11.20 -14.26
C GLU A 299 6.07 -10.16 -14.76
N LEU A 300 5.05 -9.82 -13.95
CA LEU A 300 4.05 -8.84 -14.36
C LEU A 300 4.60 -7.42 -14.32
N ASN A 301 5.41 -7.07 -13.33
CA ASN A 301 6.07 -5.76 -13.28
C ASN A 301 7.10 -5.60 -14.42
N ARG A 302 7.83 -6.67 -14.76
CA ARG A 302 8.70 -6.70 -15.94
C ARG A 302 7.89 -6.56 -17.24
N TYR A 303 6.74 -7.20 -17.34
CA TYR A 303 5.87 -7.04 -18.50
C TYR A 303 5.37 -5.59 -18.63
N LEU A 304 4.91 -4.98 -17.52
CA LEU A 304 4.47 -3.58 -17.52
C LEU A 304 5.56 -2.63 -18.01
N SER A 305 6.81 -2.79 -17.55
CA SER A 305 7.89 -1.91 -17.98
C SER A 305 8.24 -2.04 -19.47
N GLN A 306 8.00 -3.21 -20.07
CA GLN A 306 8.14 -3.39 -21.52
C GLN A 306 7.03 -2.69 -22.31
N GLN A 307 5.83 -2.55 -21.72
CA GLN A 307 4.70 -1.86 -22.36
C GLN A 307 4.73 -0.34 -22.11
N ILE A 308 5.40 0.10 -21.06
CA ILE A 308 5.40 1.50 -20.60
C ILE A 308 6.83 2.06 -20.68
N PRO A 309 7.27 2.55 -21.85
CA PRO A 309 8.69 2.84 -22.11
C PRO A 309 9.25 4.02 -21.31
N TRP A 310 8.38 4.86 -20.72
CA TRP A 310 8.79 5.98 -19.87
C TRP A 310 9.03 5.56 -18.41
N ILE A 311 8.75 4.31 -18.03
CA ILE A 311 9.10 3.77 -16.72
C ILE A 311 10.50 3.17 -16.77
N GLN A 312 11.36 3.62 -15.88
CA GLN A 312 12.68 3.03 -15.65
C GLN A 312 12.55 1.82 -14.72
N TYR A 313 12.83 0.63 -15.24
CA TYR A 313 12.70 -0.62 -14.50
C TYR A 313 14.02 -1.12 -13.95
N HIS A 314 14.06 -1.31 -12.63
CA HIS A 314 15.21 -1.73 -11.85
C HIS A 314 14.90 -3.10 -11.23
N GLU A 315 15.41 -4.17 -11.84
CA GLU A 315 15.25 -5.53 -11.32
C GLU A 315 16.49 -5.94 -10.52
N VAL A 316 16.30 -6.19 -9.23
CA VAL A 316 17.37 -6.45 -8.28
C VAL A 316 17.52 -7.94 -8.05
N ARG A 317 18.61 -8.52 -8.58
CA ARG A 317 18.87 -9.97 -8.57
C ARG A 317 18.89 -10.57 -7.16
N ASP A 318 19.64 -9.96 -6.24
CA ASP A 318 19.85 -10.49 -4.89
C ASP A 318 18.88 -9.85 -3.88
N ALA A 319 17.60 -9.73 -4.22
CA ALA A 319 16.59 -9.13 -3.34
C ALA A 319 15.21 -9.75 -3.50
N GLY A 320 14.51 -9.88 -2.36
CA GLY A 320 13.10 -10.26 -2.29
C GLY A 320 12.17 -9.06 -2.11
N HIS A 321 11.03 -9.29 -1.46
CA HIS A 321 10.01 -8.25 -1.27
C HIS A 321 10.47 -7.11 -0.35
N LEU A 322 11.33 -7.40 0.62
CA LEU A 322 11.78 -6.45 1.64
C LEU A 322 13.00 -5.62 1.19
N LEU A 323 13.24 -5.50 -0.12
CA LEU A 323 14.43 -4.84 -0.67
C LEU A 323 14.66 -3.42 -0.15
N ILE A 324 13.59 -2.70 0.20
CA ILE A 324 13.66 -1.33 0.73
C ILE A 324 14.38 -1.24 2.08
N HIS A 325 14.48 -2.36 2.81
CA HIS A 325 15.21 -2.42 4.08
C HIS A 325 16.71 -2.67 3.92
N LYS A 326 17.22 -2.85 2.70
CA LYS A 326 18.66 -2.85 2.44
C LYS A 326 19.13 -1.40 2.27
N ALA A 327 19.94 -0.89 3.20
CA ALA A 327 20.38 0.51 3.23
C ALA A 327 20.87 1.02 1.86
N GLY A 328 21.80 0.30 1.22
CA GLY A 328 22.31 0.69 -0.11
C GLY A 328 21.26 0.77 -1.21
N LEU A 329 20.24 -0.11 -1.21
CA LEU A 329 19.13 -0.03 -2.17
C LEU A 329 18.17 1.11 -1.83
N CYS A 330 17.88 1.32 -0.54
CA CYS A 330 17.08 2.44 -0.08
C CYS A 330 17.71 3.76 -0.55
N GLU A 331 19.00 3.97 -0.28
CA GLU A 331 19.71 5.16 -0.75
C GLU A 331 19.70 5.32 -2.27
N ALA A 332 19.90 4.23 -3.02
CA ALA A 332 19.86 4.25 -4.47
C ALA A 332 18.48 4.68 -5.01
N ILE A 333 17.39 4.16 -4.43
CA ILE A 333 16.02 4.56 -4.79
C ILE A 333 15.81 6.07 -4.60
N PHE A 334 16.26 6.61 -3.46
CA PHE A 334 16.15 8.03 -3.18
C PHE A 334 17.00 8.89 -4.14
N LYS A 335 18.24 8.46 -4.41
CA LYS A 335 19.16 9.17 -5.32
C LYS A 335 18.67 9.17 -6.76
N GLU A 336 18.16 8.05 -7.26
CA GLU A 336 17.59 7.94 -8.60
C GLU A 336 16.31 8.76 -8.75
N LEU A 337 15.45 8.81 -7.72
CA LEU A 337 14.23 9.61 -7.76
C LEU A 337 14.48 11.11 -7.90
N ILE A 338 15.63 11.61 -7.45
CA ILE A 338 15.99 13.04 -7.47
C ILE A 338 17.04 13.39 -8.53
N SER A 339 17.50 12.41 -9.32
CA SER A 339 18.55 12.59 -10.35
C SER A 339 18.02 13.15 -11.68
N SER A 340 16.72 13.42 -11.77
CA SER A 340 16.00 13.86 -12.97
C SER A 340 16.13 15.34 -13.27
#